data_AF-A0AAU0RKZ8-F1
#
_entry.id   AF-A0AAU0RKZ8-F1
#
_cell.length_a   1.000
_cell.length_b   1.000
_cell.length_c   1.000
_cell.angle_alpha   90.00
_cell.angle_beta   90.00
_cell.angle_gamma   90.00
#
_symmetry.space_group_name_H-M   'P 1'
#
loop_
_entity.id
_entity.type
_entity.pdbx_description
1 polymer ?
#
loop_
_entity_poly.entity_id
_entity_poly.type
_entity_poly.pdbx_seq_one_letter_code
_entity_poly.pdbx_strand_id
1 'polypeptide(L)'
;MRVHVGILFLLFSSIKVYSQSLFDTIHMPIYRYKIQRIDSVGSVYVIYAKKDGKVLKIASPKSILNVGVPIQKRKYYDLELISYLDESRISGKLHIGGINVGGIFIELEGGKVIWDLFYCKNLKGLYITPPNQVTNK
;
A
#
# COMPACT_ATOMS: atom_id res chain seq x y z
N MET A 1 45.45 6.50 -37.85
CA MET A 1 44.07 7.00 -38.03
C MET A 1 43.19 6.42 -36.92
N ARG A 2 42.70 7.30 -36.04
CA ARG A 2 41.55 7.18 -35.12
C ARG A 2 41.39 5.92 -34.25
N VAL A 3 41.87 6.06 -33.02
CA VAL A 3 41.54 5.31 -31.80
C VAL A 3 40.02 5.10 -31.69
N HIS A 4 39.58 3.86 -31.60
CA HIS A 4 38.18 3.49 -31.38
C HIS A 4 37.77 3.77 -29.93
N VAL A 5 37.42 5.03 -29.66
CA VAL A 5 36.69 5.48 -28.46
C VAL A 5 35.22 5.08 -28.61
N GLY A 6 34.94 3.77 -28.61
CA GLY A 6 33.61 3.25 -28.96
C GLY A 6 33.06 2.16 -28.06
N ILE A 7 33.81 1.68 -27.06
CA ILE A 7 33.40 0.53 -26.23
C ILE A 7 33.11 0.92 -24.77
N LEU A 8 33.53 2.10 -24.31
CA LEU A 8 33.31 2.51 -22.91
C LEU A 8 31.92 3.11 -22.64
N PHE A 9 31.16 3.50 -23.67
CA PHE A 9 29.87 4.18 -23.49
C PHE A 9 28.67 3.24 -23.33
N LEU A 10 28.79 1.96 -23.72
CA LEU A 10 27.68 0.99 -23.65
C LEU A 10 27.54 0.30 -22.29
N LEU A 11 28.49 0.48 -21.36
CA LEU A 11 28.38 -0.06 -20.00
C LEU A 11 27.64 0.90 -19.05
N PHE A 12 27.60 2.20 -19.35
CA PHE A 12 26.91 3.18 -18.50
C PHE A 12 25.39 3.21 -18.69
N SER A 13 24.87 2.82 -19.86
CA SER A 13 23.42 2.72 -20.10
C SER A 13 22.80 1.52 -19.37
N SER A 14 23.51 0.40 -19.29
CA SER A 14 23.02 -0.82 -18.62
C SER A 14 22.92 -0.68 -17.10
N ILE A 15 23.80 0.13 -16.47
CA ILE A 15 23.75 0.37 -15.02
C ILE A 15 22.49 1.16 -14.63
N LYS A 16 22.10 2.17 -15.41
CA LYS A 16 20.90 2.97 -15.12
C LYS A 16 19.62 2.14 -15.16
N VAL A 17 19.48 1.28 -16.17
CA VAL A 17 18.29 0.42 -16.34
C VAL A 17 18.17 -0.61 -15.22
N TYR A 18 19.30 -1.14 -14.70
CA TYR A 18 19.29 -2.06 -13.57
C TYR A 18 19.03 -1.37 -12.22
N SER A 19 19.46 -0.12 -12.04
CA SER A 19 19.15 0.63 -10.81
C SER A 19 17.67 0.91 -10.65
N GLN A 20 16.93 1.16 -11.75
CA GLN A 20 15.50 1.42 -11.69
C GLN A 20 14.72 0.22 -11.13
N SER A 21 15.03 -1.01 -11.58
CA SER A 21 14.34 -2.22 -11.10
C SER A 21 14.67 -2.60 -9.65
N LEU A 22 15.84 -2.21 -9.16
CA LEU A 22 16.27 -2.42 -7.77
C LEU A 22 15.58 -1.44 -6.80
N PHE A 23 15.26 -0.23 -7.27
CA PHE A 23 14.45 0.75 -6.53
C PHE A 23 12.93 0.50 -6.63
N ASP A 24 12.44 -0.22 -7.64
CA ASP A 24 11.03 -0.67 -7.63
C ASP A 24 10.75 -1.73 -6.54
N THR A 25 11.81 -2.26 -5.91
CA THR A 25 11.74 -3.01 -4.65
C THR A 25 11.93 -2.07 -3.45
N ILE A 26 11.37 -0.86 -3.48
CA ILE A 26 11.13 -0.11 -2.24
C ILE A 26 10.21 -0.98 -1.39
N HIS A 27 10.81 -1.66 -0.41
CA HIS A 27 10.09 -2.29 0.68
C HIS A 27 9.17 -1.22 1.27
N MET A 28 7.88 -1.33 0.97
CA MET A 28 6.91 -0.45 1.59
C MET A 28 6.94 -0.73 3.08
N PRO A 29 7.07 0.32 3.90
CA PRO A 29 7.43 0.12 5.29
C PRO A 29 6.29 -0.61 6.00
N ILE A 30 6.63 -1.75 6.57
CA ILE A 30 5.73 -2.51 7.42
C ILE A 30 5.68 -1.80 8.78
N TYR A 31 4.47 -1.46 9.22
CA TYR A 31 4.28 -0.87 10.53
C TYR A 31 3.20 -1.60 11.31
N ARG A 32 3.28 -1.48 12.64
CA ARG A 32 2.32 -2.07 13.56
C ARG A 32 1.12 -1.14 13.77
N TYR A 33 -0.07 -1.61 13.45
CA TYR A 33 -1.32 -0.86 13.60
C TYR A 33 -2.32 -1.60 14.49
N LYS A 34 -3.11 -0.85 15.25
CA LYS A 34 -4.28 -1.37 15.97
C LYS A 34 -5.53 -1.28 15.09
N ILE A 35 -6.23 -2.39 14.89
CA ILE A 35 -7.53 -2.36 14.21
C ILE A 35 -8.57 -1.77 15.16
N GLN A 36 -9.14 -0.63 14.82
CA GLN A 36 -10.15 0.07 15.64
C GLN A 36 -11.56 -0.37 15.27
N ARG A 37 -11.85 -0.37 13.98
CA ARG A 37 -13.18 -0.63 13.42
C ARG A 37 -13.04 -1.41 12.12
N ILE A 38 -14.04 -2.23 11.84
CA ILE A 38 -14.18 -2.96 10.59
C ILE A 38 -15.64 -2.77 10.21
N ASP A 39 -15.86 -2.16 9.06
CA ASP A 39 -17.15 -1.95 8.44
C ASP A 39 -17.17 -2.67 7.07
N SER A 40 -18.31 -2.62 6.40
CA SER A 40 -18.44 -3.15 5.05
C SER A 40 -19.34 -2.26 4.20
N VAL A 41 -18.93 -2.05 2.95
CA VAL A 41 -19.71 -1.35 1.93
C VAL A 41 -19.73 -2.24 0.70
N GLY A 42 -20.89 -2.82 0.37
CA GLY A 42 -21.03 -3.75 -0.75
C GLY A 42 -20.04 -4.93 -0.67
N SER A 43 -19.21 -5.07 -1.70
CA SER A 43 -18.19 -6.11 -1.84
C SER A 43 -16.84 -5.76 -1.20
N VAL A 44 -16.74 -4.66 -0.45
CA VAL A 44 -15.48 -4.18 0.14
C VAL A 44 -15.61 -4.10 1.67
N TYR A 45 -14.58 -4.53 2.39
CA TYR A 45 -14.38 -4.22 3.80
C TYR A 45 -13.66 -2.89 3.92
N VAL A 46 -14.12 -2.07 4.86
CA VAL A 46 -13.50 -0.79 5.21
C VAL A 46 -12.95 -0.91 6.63
N ILE A 47 -11.62 -0.97 6.72
CA ILE A 47 -10.89 -1.27 7.95
C ILE A 47 -10.22 0.00 8.45
N TYR A 48 -10.47 0.35 9.71
CA TYR A 48 -9.89 1.51 10.36
C TYR A 48 -8.73 1.07 11.24
N ALA A 49 -7.52 1.50 10.90
CA ALA A 49 -6.29 1.14 11.57
C ALA A 49 -5.67 2.37 12.23
N LYS A 50 -5.21 2.24 13.48
CA LYS A 50 -4.61 3.34 14.25
C LYS A 50 -3.13 3.09 14.51
N LYS A 51 -2.31 4.11 14.27
CA LYS A 51 -0.88 4.19 14.63
C LYS A 51 -0.54 5.62 15.04
N ASP A 52 0.22 5.79 16.10
CA ASP A 52 0.73 7.08 16.59
C ASP A 52 -0.36 8.17 16.68
N GLY A 53 -1.52 7.80 17.22
CA GLY A 53 -2.66 8.72 17.36
C GLY A 53 -3.49 8.91 16.07
N LYS A 54 -2.94 8.63 14.90
CA LYS A 54 -3.61 8.80 13.59
C LYS A 54 -4.40 7.56 13.20
N VAL A 55 -5.58 7.77 12.62
CA VAL A 55 -6.43 6.71 12.07
C VAL A 55 -6.37 6.77 10.55
N LEU A 56 -6.19 5.61 9.93
CA LEU A 56 -6.16 5.42 8.48
C LEU A 56 -7.32 4.52 8.08
N LYS A 57 -7.82 4.70 6.85
CA LYS A 57 -8.82 3.83 6.24
C LYS A 57 -8.16 2.90 5.24
N ILE A 58 -8.45 1.62 5.33
CA ILE A 58 -7.94 0.57 4.44
C ILE A 58 -9.14 -0.07 3.74
N ALA A 59 -9.12 -0.14 2.42
CA ALA A 59 -10.07 -0.93 1.65
C ALA A 59 -9.49 -2.32 1.39
N SER A 60 -10.30 -3.35 1.65
CA SER A 60 -9.98 -4.72 1.26
C SER A 60 -11.18 -5.37 0.60
N PRO A 61 -11.11 -5.74 -0.69
CA PRO A 61 -12.18 -6.50 -1.34
C PRO A 61 -12.49 -7.79 -0.57
N LYS A 62 -13.78 -8.11 -0.46
CA LYS A 62 -14.22 -9.40 0.07
C LYS A 62 -13.65 -10.49 -0.81
N SER A 63 -13.08 -11.51 -0.18
CA SER A 63 -12.55 -12.68 -0.86
C SER A 63 -13.21 -13.94 -0.31
N ILE A 64 -13.39 -14.92 -1.18
CA ILE A 64 -13.78 -16.28 -0.80
C ILE A 64 -12.57 -17.02 -0.21
N LEU A 65 -11.35 -16.57 -0.54
CA LEU A 65 -10.10 -17.19 -0.09
C LEU A 65 -9.68 -16.62 1.27
N ASN A 66 -9.98 -17.38 2.31
CA ASN A 66 -9.61 -17.06 3.70
C ASN A 66 -8.22 -17.60 4.03
N VAL A 67 -7.18 -17.01 3.43
CA VAL A 67 -5.79 -17.42 3.65
C VAL A 67 -5.15 -16.51 4.69
N GLY A 68 -4.64 -17.09 5.78
CA GLY A 68 -3.94 -16.39 6.86
C GLY A 68 -4.71 -16.38 8.18
N VAL A 69 -4.38 -15.42 9.04
CA VAL A 69 -4.99 -15.26 10.37
C VAL A 69 -6.13 -14.24 10.27
N PRO A 70 -7.34 -14.51 10.79
CA PRO A 70 -8.41 -13.51 10.79
C PRO A 70 -8.03 -12.32 11.70
N ILE A 71 -8.15 -11.10 11.17
CA ILE A 71 -7.94 -9.88 11.95
C ILE A 71 -9.11 -9.65 12.90
N GLN A 72 -8.81 -9.09 14.07
CA GLN A 72 -9.80 -8.81 15.09
C GLN A 72 -9.75 -7.34 15.50
N LYS A 73 -10.92 -6.79 15.83
CA LYS A 73 -11.02 -5.45 16.42
C LYS A 73 -10.19 -5.40 17.71
N ARG A 74 -9.56 -4.25 17.96
CA ARG A 74 -8.70 -3.93 19.10
C ARG A 74 -7.38 -4.72 19.19
N LYS A 75 -7.05 -5.56 18.21
CA LYS A 75 -5.75 -6.25 18.11
C LYS A 75 -4.77 -5.49 17.21
N TYR A 76 -3.49 -5.79 17.38
CA TYR A 76 -2.39 -5.18 16.63
C TYR A 76 -1.85 -6.14 15.58
N TYR A 77 -1.54 -5.61 14.40
CA TYR A 77 -1.00 -6.35 13.27
C TYR A 77 0.04 -5.52 12.51
N ASP A 78 1.00 -6.22 11.91
CA ASP A 78 2.00 -5.62 11.04
C ASP A 78 1.42 -5.53 9.63
N LEU A 79 1.10 -4.31 9.18
CA LEU A 79 0.42 -4.05 7.92
C LEU A 79 1.37 -3.39 6.93
N GLU A 80 1.39 -3.89 5.70
CA GLU A 80 2.09 -3.31 4.56
C GLU A 80 1.11 -2.47 3.75
N LEU A 81 0.98 -1.19 4.12
CA LEU A 81 -0.01 -0.27 3.54
C LEU A 81 0.54 0.44 2.31
N ILE A 82 -0.33 0.59 1.31
CA ILE A 82 -0.06 1.32 0.07
C ILE A 82 -1.21 2.29 -0.16
N SER A 83 -0.88 3.54 -0.44
CA SER A 83 -1.89 4.54 -0.78
C SER A 83 -2.54 4.23 -2.13
N TYR A 84 -3.86 4.40 -2.23
CA TYR A 84 -4.54 4.45 -3.53
C TYR A 84 -4.32 5.80 -4.25
N LEU A 85 -3.83 6.81 -3.53
CA LEU A 85 -3.45 8.08 -4.08
C LEU A 85 -1.99 8.01 -4.53
N ASP A 86 -1.78 8.24 -5.82
CA ASP A 86 -0.45 8.46 -6.37
C ASP A 86 0.12 9.78 -5.80
N GLU A 87 1.42 9.84 -5.54
CA GLU A 87 2.10 11.03 -4.98
C GLU A 87 1.86 12.27 -5.85
N SER A 88 1.71 12.08 -7.16
CA SER A 88 1.34 13.13 -8.13
C SER A 88 -0.01 13.80 -7.82
N ARG A 89 -0.95 13.09 -7.18
CA ARG A 89 -2.29 13.57 -6.80
C ARG A 89 -2.32 14.26 -5.44
N ILE A 90 -1.28 14.06 -4.61
CA ILE A 90 -1.14 14.69 -3.31
C ILE A 90 -0.71 16.17 -3.47
N SER A 91 -0.03 16.52 -4.56
CA SER A 91 0.59 17.84 -4.78
C SER A 91 -0.36 19.00 -5.13
N GLY A 92 -1.67 18.88 -4.92
CA GLY A 92 -2.53 20.04 -5.10
C GLY A 92 -3.97 19.77 -4.72
N LYS A 93 -4.34 20.11 -3.47
CA LYS A 93 -5.68 20.49 -2.96
C LYS A 93 -6.93 19.89 -3.64
N LEU A 94 -6.85 18.70 -4.25
CA LEU A 94 -7.98 18.10 -4.91
C LEU A 94 -8.78 17.41 -3.82
N HIS A 95 -9.86 18.05 -3.39
CA HIS A 95 -10.81 17.49 -2.45
C HIS A 95 -11.57 16.36 -3.15
N ILE A 96 -10.94 15.21 -3.26
CA ILE A 96 -11.61 14.00 -3.70
C ILE A 96 -12.49 13.47 -2.56
N GLY A 97 -13.80 13.34 -2.82
CA GLY A 97 -14.76 12.87 -1.81
C GLY A 97 -14.63 11.37 -1.50
N GLY A 98 -13.92 10.61 -2.33
CA GLY A 98 -13.80 9.16 -2.21
C GLY A 98 -12.99 8.53 -3.34
N ILE A 99 -12.76 7.23 -3.23
CA ILE A 99 -12.01 6.41 -4.20
C ILE A 99 -12.86 5.21 -4.61
N ASN A 100 -12.89 4.89 -5.91
CA ASN A 100 -13.57 3.71 -6.42
C ASN A 100 -12.66 2.47 -6.28
N VAL A 101 -13.13 1.45 -5.56
CA VAL A 101 -12.44 0.17 -5.36
C VAL A 101 -13.37 -0.96 -5.82
N GLY A 102 -13.01 -1.61 -6.94
CA GLY A 102 -13.78 -2.75 -7.46
C GLY A 102 -15.24 -2.40 -7.81
N GLY A 103 -15.51 -1.18 -8.28
CA GLY A 103 -16.85 -0.69 -8.60
C GLY A 103 -17.59 -0.06 -7.42
N ILE A 104 -17.05 -0.12 -6.21
CA ILE A 104 -17.65 0.49 -5.01
C ILE A 104 -16.96 1.81 -4.70
N PHE A 105 -17.74 2.89 -4.60
CA PHE A 105 -17.22 4.19 -4.16
C PHE A 105 -17.05 4.21 -2.63
N ILE A 106 -15.82 4.38 -2.17
CA ILE A 106 -15.46 4.47 -0.76
C ILE A 106 -15.19 5.93 -0.42
N GLU A 107 -16.07 6.53 0.37
CA GLU A 107 -15.93 7.92 0.80
C GLU A 107 -14.71 8.14 1.71
N LEU A 108 -13.98 9.21 1.46
CA LEU A 108 -12.96 9.74 2.35
C LEU A 108 -13.63 10.64 3.38
N GLU A 109 -13.19 10.54 4.63
CA GLU A 109 -13.78 11.30 5.73
C GLU A 109 -13.04 12.63 5.89
N GLY A 110 -12.96 13.42 4.81
CA GLY A 110 -12.19 14.66 4.73
C GLY A 110 -12.58 15.67 5.82
N GLY A 111 -13.86 15.74 6.20
CA GLY A 111 -14.29 16.55 7.35
C GLY A 111 -13.77 16.08 8.73
N LYS A 112 -13.13 14.90 8.80
CA LYS A 112 -12.73 14.19 10.03
C LYS A 112 -11.30 13.62 9.97
N VAL A 113 -10.38 14.27 9.23
CA VAL A 113 -8.92 14.02 9.23
C VAL A 113 -8.43 12.86 8.35
N ILE A 114 -9.31 12.00 7.81
CA ILE A 114 -8.90 10.87 6.94
C ILE A 114 -9.00 11.26 5.46
N TRP A 115 -7.86 11.63 4.88
CA TRP A 115 -7.75 12.14 3.51
C TRP A 115 -7.22 11.13 2.49
N ASP A 116 -6.94 9.92 2.93
CA ASP A 116 -6.38 8.87 2.09
C ASP A 116 -7.03 7.53 2.38
N LEU A 117 -7.08 6.68 1.35
CA LEU A 117 -7.51 5.31 1.41
C LEU A 117 -6.32 4.43 1.02
N PHE A 118 -6.06 3.42 1.83
CA PHE A 118 -4.97 2.49 1.60
C PHE A 118 -5.51 1.14 1.15
N TYR A 119 -4.71 0.38 0.39
CA TYR A 119 -4.80 -1.07 0.38
C TYR A 119 -3.65 -1.68 1.16
N CYS A 120 -3.79 -2.93 1.56
CA CYS A 120 -2.81 -3.63 2.38
C CYS A 120 -2.36 -4.89 1.65
N LYS A 121 -1.06 -4.98 1.30
CA LYS A 121 -0.51 -6.09 0.49
C LYS A 121 -0.65 -7.43 1.18
N ASN A 122 -0.40 -7.47 2.48
CA ASN A 122 -0.42 -8.68 3.27
C ASN A 122 -1.79 -8.98 3.91
N LEU A 123 -2.87 -8.37 3.40
CA LEU A 123 -4.23 -8.56 3.91
C LEU A 123 -5.24 -8.76 2.76
N LYS A 124 -5.98 -9.87 2.81
CA LYS A 124 -7.04 -10.19 1.85
C LYS A 124 -8.36 -10.40 2.59
N GLY A 125 -9.37 -9.62 2.27
CA GLY A 125 -10.62 -9.59 3.01
C GLY A 125 -10.38 -9.17 4.46
N LEU A 126 -10.60 -10.11 5.40
CA LEU A 126 -10.30 -9.92 6.83
C LEU A 126 -9.18 -10.85 7.33
N TYR A 127 -8.37 -11.39 6.43
CA TYR A 127 -7.30 -12.31 6.78
C TYR A 127 -5.94 -11.69 6.46
N ILE A 128 -5.03 -11.76 7.42
CA ILE A 128 -3.67 -11.27 7.30
C ILE A 128 -2.70 -12.43 7.15
N THR A 129 -1.81 -12.29 6.18
CA THR A 129 -0.63 -13.14 6.06
C THR A 129 0.53 -12.42 6.75
N PRO A 130 1.33 -13.12 7.59
CA PRO A 130 2.56 -12.54 8.11
C PRO A 130 3.40 -11.99 6.94
N PRO A 131 3.98 -10.79 7.07
CA PRO A 131 4.89 -10.31 6.05
C PRO A 131 6.01 -11.33 5.87
N ASN A 132 6.36 -11.66 4.62
CA ASN A 132 7.53 -12.49 4.34
C ASN A 132 8.75 -11.75 4.90
N GLN A 133 9.22 -12.18 6.06
CA GLN A 133 10.55 -11.83 6.54
C GLN A 133 11.49 -12.47 5.53
N VAL A 134 12.01 -11.68 4.58
CA VAL A 134 13.16 -12.12 3.80
C VAL A 134 14.28 -12.26 4.82
N THR A 135 14.45 -13.47 5.35
CA THR A 135 15.67 -13.84 6.06
C THR A 135 16.78 -13.76 5.04
N ASN A 136 17.55 -12.66 5.08
CA ASN A 136 18.91 -12.69 4.58
C ASN A 136 19.62 -13.82 5.35
N LYS A 137 19.81 -14.96 4.70
CA LYS A 137 20.81 -15.95 5.08
C LYS A 137 22.11 -15.58 4.39
#